data_AF-X1NFH5-F1
#
_entry.id   AF-X1NFH5-F1
#
_cell.length_a   1.000
_cell.length_b   1.000
_cell.length_c   1.000
_cell.angle_alpha   90.00
_cell.angle_beta   90.00
_cell.angle_gamma   90.00
#
_symmetry.space_group_name_H-M   'P 1'
#
loop_
_entity.id
_entity.type
_entity.pdbx_description
1 polymer ?
#
loop_
_entity_poly.entity_id
_entity_poly.type
_entity_poly.pdbx_seq_one_letter_code
_entity_poly.pdbx_strand_id
1 'polypeptide(L)'
;MPPSAELIRIGFLASLVAGLATGAGALPVLFTRQVSDRILDVMLGFAAGVMLAATAFSLLIPAIELGGIWIAVLGTVIGGLFLHLVDRFTPHLHFISGPEGPSSNLRG
;
A
#
# COMPACT_ATOMS: atom_id res chain seq x y z
N MET A 1 24.16 4.15 -27.93
CA MET A 1 23.92 4.63 -26.55
C MET A 1 23.29 3.47 -25.79
N PRO A 2 23.88 2.96 -24.70
CA PRO A 2 23.41 1.72 -24.09
C PRO A 2 22.00 1.92 -23.51
N PRO A 3 21.01 1.08 -23.88
CA PRO A 3 19.60 1.24 -23.49
C PRO A 3 19.36 1.14 -21.97
N SER A 4 20.35 0.67 -21.20
CA SER A 4 20.30 0.62 -19.73
C SER A 4 20.36 2.00 -19.06
N ALA A 5 21.10 2.97 -19.64
CA ALA A 5 21.25 4.29 -19.03
C ALA A 5 19.95 5.12 -19.08
N GLU A 6 19.11 4.89 -20.09
CA GLU A 6 17.83 5.57 -20.25
C GLU A 6 16.75 5.00 -19.31
N LEU A 7 16.69 3.67 -19.18
CA LEU A 7 15.80 3.01 -18.22
C LEU A 7 16.08 3.42 -16.77
N ILE A 8 17.36 3.54 -16.40
CA ILE A 8 17.77 4.02 -15.07
C ILE A 8 17.29 5.45 -14.83
N ARG A 9 17.43 6.34 -15.83
CA ARG A 9 16.97 7.74 -15.71
C ARG A 9 15.46 7.84 -15.56
N ILE A 10 14.70 7.08 -16.35
CA ILE A 10 13.23 7.06 -16.28
C ILE A 10 12.77 6.49 -14.94
N GLY A 11 13.34 5.37 -14.49
CA GLY A 11 13.04 4.78 -13.19
C GLY A 11 13.34 5.75 -12.05
N PHE A 12 14.50 6.40 -12.08
CA PHE A 12 14.89 7.40 -11.08
C PHE A 12 13.92 8.59 -11.04
N LEU A 13 13.60 9.17 -12.20
CA LEU A 13 12.65 10.29 -12.28
C LEU A 13 11.25 9.89 -11.84
N ALA A 14 10.77 8.71 -12.23
CA ALA A 14 9.46 8.20 -11.83
C ALA A 14 9.39 7.99 -10.31
N SER A 15 10.41 7.37 -9.70
CA SER A 15 10.48 7.21 -8.24
C SER A 15 10.58 8.55 -7.51
N LEU A 16 11.34 9.51 -8.05
CA LEU A 16 11.43 10.85 -7.47
C LEU A 16 10.08 11.57 -7.50
N VAL A 17 9.39 11.54 -8.64
CA VAL A 17 8.04 12.13 -8.78
C VAL A 17 7.05 11.44 -7.87
N ALA A 18 7.08 10.11 -7.76
CA ALA A 18 6.22 9.36 -6.84
C ALA A 18 6.45 9.77 -5.38
N GLY A 19 7.71 9.87 -4.94
CA GLY A 19 8.05 10.33 -3.59
C GLY A 19 7.63 11.78 -3.32
N LEU A 20 7.83 12.68 -4.29
CA LEU A 20 7.36 14.06 -4.21
C LEU A 20 5.83 14.14 -4.15
N ALA A 21 5.12 13.28 -4.89
CA ALA A 21 3.66 13.21 -4.84
C ALA A 21 3.16 12.76 -3.47
N THR A 22 3.84 11.82 -2.80
CA THR A 22 3.53 11.45 -1.40
C THR A 22 3.72 12.64 -0.46
N GLY A 23 4.85 13.35 -0.58
CA GLY A 23 5.11 14.55 0.22
C GLY A 23 4.08 15.65 -0.02
N ALA A 24 3.74 15.90 -1.29
CA ALA A 24 2.72 16.87 -1.68
C ALA A 24 1.32 16.48 -1.14
N GLY A 25 0.97 15.19 -1.20
CA GLY A 25 -0.28 14.67 -0.62
C GLY A 25 -0.35 14.78 0.90
N ALA A 26 0.80 14.85 1.59
CA ALA A 26 0.87 15.06 3.03
C ALA A 26 0.81 16.55 3.45
N LEU A 27 1.06 17.51 2.53
CA LEU A 27 1.03 18.95 2.83
C LEU A 27 -0.26 19.45 3.49
N PRO A 28 -1.48 19.01 3.09
CA PRO A 28 -2.72 19.46 3.71
C PRO A 28 -2.76 19.21 5.22
N VAL A 29 -2.15 18.12 5.70
CA VAL A 29 -2.10 17.74 7.12
C VAL A 29 -1.37 18.80 7.98
N LEU A 30 -0.45 19.57 7.39
CA LEU A 30 0.24 20.65 8.11
C LEU A 30 -0.69 21.85 8.39
N PHE A 31 -1.72 22.04 7.58
CA PHE A 31 -2.72 23.11 7.74
C PHE A 31 -4.00 22.60 8.43
N THR A 32 -4.38 21.34 8.22
CA THR A 32 -5.57 20.72 8.82
C THR A 32 -5.16 19.83 10.00
N ARG A 33 -5.38 20.33 11.23
CA ARG A 33 -4.95 19.67 12.47
C ARG A 33 -5.78 18.43 12.85
N GLN A 34 -6.94 18.25 12.22
CA GLN A 34 -7.86 17.13 12.48
C GLN A 34 -8.49 16.68 11.15
N VAL A 35 -8.15 15.48 10.69
CA VAL A 35 -8.84 14.80 9.59
C VAL A 35 -9.88 13.89 10.22
N SER A 36 -11.12 13.91 9.72
CA SER A 36 -12.16 12.99 10.20
C SER A 36 -11.84 11.55 9.76
N ASP A 37 -12.08 10.58 10.65
CA ASP A 37 -11.90 9.14 10.36
C ASP A 37 -12.61 8.72 9.07
N ARG A 38 -13.80 9.27 8.79
CA ARG A 38 -14.53 9.00 7.54
C ARG A 38 -13.73 9.42 6.29
N ILE A 39 -13.03 10.55 6.34
CA ILE A 39 -12.21 11.01 5.21
C ILE A 39 -10.99 10.11 5.06
N LEU A 40 -10.37 9.74 6.17
CA LEU A 40 -9.23 8.81 6.19
C LEU A 40 -9.61 7.45 5.59
N ASP A 41 -10.74 6.88 5.99
CA ASP A 41 -11.26 5.61 5.46
C ASP A 41 -11.51 5.69 3.94
N VAL A 42 -12.06 6.80 3.46
CA VAL A 42 -12.25 7.03 2.02
C VAL A 42 -10.92 7.13 1.28
N MET A 43 -9.92 7.82 1.84
CA MET A 43 -8.59 7.92 1.23
C MET A 43 -7.86 6.57 1.21
N LEU A 44 -7.92 5.81 2.31
CA LEU A 44 -7.33 4.47 2.41
C LEU A 44 -8.03 3.49 1.46
N GLY A 45 -9.35 3.52 1.39
CA GLY A 45 -10.14 2.72 0.46
C GLY A 45 -9.82 3.04 -1.00
N PHE A 46 -9.67 4.34 -1.33
CA PHE A 46 -9.24 4.77 -2.66
C PHE A 46 -7.84 4.24 -3.01
N ALA A 47 -6.87 4.40 -2.10
CA ALA A 47 -5.51 3.92 -2.31
C ALA A 47 -5.46 2.39 -2.48
N ALA A 48 -6.18 1.65 -1.65
CA ALA A 48 -6.31 0.20 -1.78
C ALA A 48 -6.92 -0.20 -3.14
N GLY A 49 -7.96 0.50 -3.59
CA GLY A 49 -8.58 0.27 -4.90
C GLY A 49 -7.61 0.49 -6.07
N VAL A 50 -6.87 1.61 -6.08
CA VAL A 50 -5.88 1.91 -7.14
C VAL A 50 -4.78 0.83 -7.17
N MET A 51 -4.29 0.42 -6.00
CA MET A 51 -3.23 -0.61 -5.92
C MET A 51 -3.73 -1.98 -6.37
N LEU A 52 -4.96 -2.37 -6.04
CA LEU A 52 -5.58 -3.61 -6.53
C LEU A 52 -5.78 -3.58 -8.05
N ALA A 53 -6.22 -2.46 -8.62
CA ALA A 53 -6.39 -2.30 -10.07
C ALA A 53 -5.04 -2.40 -10.81
N ALA A 54 -4.01 -1.71 -10.32
CA ALA A 54 -2.66 -1.81 -10.86
C ALA A 54 -2.13 -3.25 -10.78
N THR A 55 -2.36 -3.92 -9.65
CA THR A 55 -1.95 -5.31 -9.47
C THR A 55 -2.68 -6.25 -10.43
N ALA A 56 -3.99 -6.10 -10.64
CA ALA A 56 -4.74 -6.95 -11.54
C ALA A 56 -4.37 -6.72 -13.02
N PHE A 57 -4.36 -5.45 -13.46
CA PHE A 57 -4.20 -5.13 -14.88
C PHE A 57 -2.74 -4.98 -15.32
N SER A 58 -1.89 -4.38 -14.48
CA SER A 58 -0.49 -4.09 -14.84
C SER A 58 0.50 -5.17 -14.37
N LEU A 59 0.10 -6.06 -13.45
CA LEU A 59 0.98 -7.15 -12.98
C LEU A 59 0.41 -8.54 -13.29
N LEU A 60 -0.82 -8.85 -12.86
CA LEU A 60 -1.37 -10.20 -12.93
C LEU A 60 -1.66 -10.64 -14.37
N ILE A 61 -2.31 -9.80 -15.18
CA ILE A 61 -2.55 -10.11 -16.60
C ILE A 61 -1.22 -10.34 -17.35
N PRO A 62 -0.23 -9.42 -17.30
CA PRO A 62 1.08 -9.66 -17.93
C PRO A 62 1.80 -10.90 -17.40
N ALA A 63 1.70 -11.19 -16.10
CA ALA A 63 2.29 -12.38 -15.51
C ALA A 63 1.69 -13.68 -16.09
N ILE A 64 0.37 -13.71 -16.32
CA ILE A 64 -0.31 -14.85 -16.95
C ILE A 64 0.11 -14.97 -18.43
N GLU A 65 0.22 -13.87 -19.16
CA GLU A 65 0.62 -13.88 -20.57
C GLU A 65 2.07 -14.37 -20.76
N LEU A 66 2.98 -13.97 -19.87
CA LEU A 66 4.40 -14.33 -19.97
C LEU A 66 4.74 -15.69 -19.35
N GLY A 67 4.10 -16.05 -18.23
CA GLY A 67 4.44 -17.23 -17.43
C GLY A 67 3.34 -18.30 -17.37
N GLY A 68 2.15 -18.02 -17.88
CA GLY A 68 1.00 -18.90 -17.74
C GLY A 68 0.32 -18.81 -16.37
N ILE A 69 -0.92 -19.29 -16.31
CA ILE A 69 -1.81 -19.08 -15.16
C ILE A 69 -1.28 -19.71 -13.86
N TRP A 70 -0.69 -20.90 -13.93
CA TRP A 70 -0.20 -21.61 -12.74
C TRP A 70 0.98 -20.90 -12.09
N ILE A 71 1.90 -20.36 -12.89
CA ILE A 71 3.06 -19.62 -12.38
C ILE A 71 2.63 -18.28 -11.79
N ALA A 72 1.71 -17.56 -12.44
CA ALA A 72 1.17 -16.31 -11.93
C ALA A 72 0.43 -16.50 -10.59
N VAL A 73 -0.41 -17.53 -10.49
CA VAL A 73 -1.13 -17.87 -9.24
C VAL A 73 -0.16 -18.26 -8.14
N LEU A 74 0.78 -19.18 -8.42
CA LEU A 74 1.75 -19.63 -7.43
C LEU A 74 2.63 -18.47 -6.93
N GLY A 75 3.10 -17.61 -7.85
CA GLY A 75 3.87 -16.42 -7.52
C GLY A 75 3.09 -15.43 -6.67
N THR A 76 1.80 -15.21 -6.98
CA THR A 76 0.93 -14.33 -6.21
C THR A 76 0.67 -14.87 -4.81
N VAL A 77 0.38 -16.16 -4.66
CA VAL A 77 0.15 -16.80 -3.35
C VAL A 77 1.42 -16.80 -2.50
N ILE A 78 2.58 -17.13 -3.09
CA ILE A 78 3.86 -17.09 -2.38
C ILE A 78 4.18 -15.65 -1.95
N GLY A 79 3.99 -14.66 -2.83
CA GLY A 79 4.19 -13.25 -2.50
C GLY A 79 3.27 -12.77 -1.37
N GLY A 80 1.98 -13.13 -1.42
CA GLY A 80 1.02 -12.83 -0.37
C GLY A 80 1.38 -13.50 0.96
N LEU A 81 1.76 -14.78 0.94
CA LEU A 81 2.22 -15.50 2.13
C LEU A 81 3.49 -14.89 2.70
N PHE A 82 4.43 -14.49 1.84
CA PHE A 82 5.64 -13.79 2.25
C PHE A 82 5.31 -12.48 2.97
N LEU A 83 4.44 -11.65 2.40
CA LEU A 83 4.00 -10.40 3.06
C LEU A 83 3.28 -10.68 4.39
N HIS A 84 2.42 -11.70 4.45
CA HIS A 84 1.76 -12.10 5.69
C HIS A 84 2.75 -12.57 6.76
N LEU A 85 3.78 -13.33 6.37
CA LEU A 85 4.84 -13.76 7.29
C LEU A 85 5.65 -12.56 7.77
N VAL A 86 6.05 -11.66 6.86
CA VAL A 86 6.78 -10.44 7.21
C VAL A 86 5.96 -9.60 8.20
N ASP A 87 4.68 -9.39 7.93
CA ASP A 87 3.78 -8.68 8.84
C ASP A 87 3.76 -9.35 10.22
N ARG A 88 3.55 -10.67 10.29
CA ARG A 88 3.54 -11.44 11.54
C ARG A 88 4.87 -11.41 12.30
N PHE A 89 6.00 -11.39 11.60
CA PHE A 89 7.33 -11.33 12.21
C PHE A 89 7.73 -9.91 12.60
N THR A 90 7.14 -8.89 11.97
CA THR A 90 7.36 -7.50 12.34
C THR A 90 6.62 -7.28 13.66
N PRO A 91 7.32 -7.23 14.81
CA PRO A 91 6.64 -7.14 16.10
C PRO A 91 5.83 -5.86 16.10
N HIS A 92 4.51 -6.01 16.16
CA HIS A 92 3.61 -4.88 16.32
C HIS A 92 3.86 -4.31 17.72
N LEU A 93 4.81 -3.39 17.81
CA LEU A 93 4.96 -2.54 18.96
C LEU A 93 3.69 -1.70 19.03
N HIS A 94 2.68 -2.18 19.77
CA HIS A 94 1.54 -1.40 20.23
C HIS A 94 2.06 -0.25 21.11
N PHE A 95 2.67 0.76 20.50
CA PHE A 95 3.04 2.01 21.19
C PHE A 95 1.88 3.02 21.18
N ILE A 96 0.81 2.76 20.40
CA ILE A 96 -0.38 3.61 20.26
C ILE A 96 -1.64 2.74 20.18
N SER A 97 -1.85 1.86 21.15
CA SER A 97 -3.19 1.39 21.48
C SER A 97 -3.37 1.64 22.98
N GLY A 98 -3.75 2.88 23.32
CA GLY A 98 -4.44 3.13 24.57
C GLY A 98 -5.72 2.27 24.63
N PRO A 99 -6.26 1.97 25.82
CA PRO A 99 -7.38 1.05 25.97
C PRO A 99 -8.55 1.46 25.09
N GLU A 100 -8.84 0.68 24.04
CA GLU A 100 -10.08 0.83 23.29
C GLU A 100 -11.22 0.29 24.14
N GLY A 101 -12.02 1.20 24.70
CA GLY A 101 -13.25 0.87 25.38
C GLY A 101 -14.28 1.99 25.27
N PRO A 102 -15.54 1.66 24.90
CA PRO A 102 -16.71 2.37 25.38
C PRO A 102 -17.05 1.88 26.80
N SER A 103 -17.33 2.81 27.71
CA SER A 103 -17.76 2.54 29.09
C SER A 103 -18.99 1.63 29.15
N SER A 104 -18.84 0.43 29.70
CA SER A 104 -19.96 -0.40 30.12
C SER A 104 -20.67 0.29 31.29
N ASN A 105 -21.79 0.94 31.02
CA ASN A 105 -22.81 1.24 32.02
C ASN A 105 -23.80 0.07 32.07
N LEU A 106 -23.39 -1.04 32.66
CA LEU A 106 -24.33 -2.03 33.20
C LEU A 106 -24.29 -1.91 34.72
N ARG A 107 -25.03 -0.92 35.21
CA ARG A 107 -25.62 -0.94 36.55
C ARG A 107 -26.90 -1.78 36.44
N GLY A 108 -26.93 -2.89 37.14
CA GLY A 108 -28.08 -3.77 37.34
C GLY A 108 -27.73 -4.81 38.38
#